data_AF-A0A833H1U6-F1
#
_entry.id   AF-A0A833H1U6-F1
#
_cell.length_a   1.000
_cell.length_b   1.000
_cell.length_c   1.000
_cell.angle_alpha   90.00
_cell.angle_beta   90.00
_cell.angle_gamma   90.00
#
_symmetry.space_group_name_H-M   'P 1'
#
loop_
_entity.id
_entity.type
_entity.pdbx_description
1 polymer ?
#
loop_
_entity_poly.entity_id
_entity_poly.type
_entity_poly.pdbx_seq_one_letter_code
_entity_poly.pdbx_strand_id
1 'polypeptide(L)' 'MPPKSLPYREVKRKLEAAGFEIVTQKGSHVKFIRRDTDGIRTAIVPAHREIAVGTLRSILRQAGITSEDFMNL' A
#
# COMPACT_ATOMS: atom_id res chain seq x y z
N MET A 1 6.14 16.85 1.03
CA MET A 1 4.81 17.16 1.61
C MET A 1 4.43 16.04 2.59
N PRO A 2 3.94 16.31 3.82
CA PRO A 2 3.61 15.23 4.74
C PRO A 2 2.47 14.39 4.14
N PRO A 3 2.54 13.05 4.23
CA PRO A 3 1.46 12.21 3.70
C PRO A 3 0.16 12.57 4.41
N LYS A 4 -0.84 12.98 3.64
CA LYS A 4 -2.22 13.12 4.13
C LYS A 4 -2.82 11.73 4.28
N SER A 5 -3.90 11.62 5.04
CA SER A 5 -4.72 10.41 5.01
C SER A 5 -5.29 10.21 3.61
N LEU A 6 -5.39 8.95 3.18
CA LEU A 6 -5.86 8.59 1.84
C LEU A 6 -6.95 7.52 1.93
N PRO A 7 -7.93 7.51 1.02
CA PRO A 7 -8.90 6.44 0.96
C PRO A 7 -8.24 5.15 0.47
N TYR A 8 -8.76 4.00 0.92
CA TYR A 8 -8.29 2.68 0.47
C TYR A 8 -8.19 2.57 -1.06
N ARG A 9 -9.18 3.11 -1.78
CA ARG A 9 -9.22 3.05 -3.25
C ARG A 9 -7.99 3.68 -3.89
N GLU A 10 -7.50 4.77 -3.33
CA GLU A 10 -6.32 5.47 -3.85
C GLU A 10 -5.04 4.71 -3.51
N VAL A 11 -4.93 4.22 -2.27
CA VAL A 11 -3.79 3.38 -1.85
C VAL A 11 -3.71 2.10 -2.68
N LYS A 12 -4.85 1.43 -2.91
CA LYS A 12 -4.96 0.27 -3.80
C LYS A 12 -4.43 0.61 -5.20
N ARG A 13 -4.95 1.67 -5.83
CA ARG A 13 -4.57 2.06 -7.19
C ARG A 13 -3.07 2.32 -7.31
N LYS A 14 -2.49 3.07 -6.36
CA LYS A 14 -1.06 3.38 -6.34
C LYS A 14 -0.20 2.14 -6.10
N LEU A 15 -0.63 1.21 -5.23
CA LEU A 15 0.07 -0.06 -5.03
C LEU A 15 0.01 -0.94 -6.29
N GLU A 16 -1.13 -1.02 -6.98
CA GLU A 16 -1.25 -1.73 -8.26
C GLU A 16 -0.34 -1.12 -9.33
N ALA A 17 -0.27 0.21 -9.41
CA ALA A 17 0.67 0.91 -10.29
C ALA A 17 2.14 0.64 -9.94
N ALA A 18 2.45 0.39 -8.66
CA ALA A 18 3.76 -0.04 -8.20
C ALA A 18 4.06 -1.54 -8.44
N GLY A 19 3.16 -2.26 -9.11
CA GLY A 19 3.30 -3.69 -9.43
C GLY A 19 2.78 -4.65 -8.35
N PHE A 20 2.02 -4.17 -7.36
CA PHE A 20 1.41 -5.05 -6.36
C PHE A 20 0.10 -5.67 -6.85
N GLU A 21 -0.09 -6.93 -6.48
CA GLU A 21 -1.27 -7.73 -6.78
C GLU A 21 -2.03 -8.03 -5.48
N ILE A 22 -3.37 -8.03 -5.51
CA ILE A 22 -4.17 -8.53 -4.39
C ILE A 22 -4.16 -10.06 -4.40
N VAL A 23 -3.81 -10.67 -3.26
CA VAL A 23 -3.75 -12.14 -3.13
C VAL A 23 -4.90 -12.68 -2.29
N THR A 24 -5.23 -12.00 -1.20
CA THR A 24 -6.28 -12.44 -0.28
C THR A 24 -6.82 -11.27 0.52
N GLN A 25 -7.99 -11.46 1.10
CA GLN A 25 -8.63 -10.50 1.99
C GLN A 25 -9.26 -11.24 3.17
N LYS A 26 -9.03 -10.72 4.39
CA LYS A 26 -9.70 -11.17 5.61
C LYS A 26 -10.35 -9.97 6.29
N GLY A 27 -11.68 -9.92 6.22
CA GLY A 27 -12.44 -8.75 6.66
C GLY A 27 -11.99 -7.50 5.90
N SER A 28 -11.64 -6.43 6.60
CA SER A 28 -11.11 -5.22 5.96
C SER A 28 -9.64 -5.32 5.57
N HIS A 29 -8.88 -6.34 5.96
CA HIS A 29 -7.44 -6.38 5.69
C HIS A 29 -7.18 -7.09 4.36
N VAL A 30 -6.62 -6.35 3.40
CA VAL A 30 -6.29 -6.84 2.06
C VAL A 30 -4.78 -7.05 1.98
N LYS A 31 -4.36 -8.24 1.54
CA LYS A 31 -2.96 -8.59 1.33
C LYS A 31 -2.56 -8.29 -0.11
N PHE A 32 -1.61 -7.40 -0.25
CA PHE A 32 -0.94 -7.07 -1.50
C PHE A 32 0.44 -7.73 -1.54
N ILE A 33 0.83 -8.30 -2.68
CA ILE A 33 2.20 -8.78 -2.90
C ILE A 33 2.81 -8.19 -4.16
N ARG A 34 4.12 -7.99 -4.17
CA ARG A 34 4.91 -7.73 -5.37
C ARG A 34 6.09 -8.68 -5.39
N ARG A 35 6.37 -9.28 -6.55
CA ARG A 35 7.54 -10.15 -6.75
C ARG A 35 8.62 -9.35 -7.45
N ASP A 36 9.73 -9.15 -6.76
CA ASP A 36 10.92 -8.48 -7.29
C ASP A 36 12.05 -9.51 -7.43
N THR A 37 13.16 -9.13 -8.07
CA THR A 37 14.37 -9.97 -8.18
C THR A 37 14.93 -10.39 -6.82
N ASP A 38 14.73 -9.55 -5.80
CA ASP A 38 15.26 -9.73 -4.45
C ASP A 38 14.30 -10.47 -3.50
N GLY A 39 13.13 -10.88 -4.01
CA GLY A 39 12.12 -11.64 -3.26
C GLY A 39 10.72 -11.05 -3.30
N ILE A 40 9.89 -11.44 -2.34
CA ILE A 40 8.46 -11.06 -2.29
C ILE A 40 8.26 -9.94 -1.25
N ARG A 41 7.74 -8.79 -1.71
CA ARG A 41 7.23 -7.73 -0.83
C ARG A 41 5.77 -8.03 -0.50
N THR A 42 5.38 -7.83 0.75
CA THR A 42 3.99 -8.00 1.21
C THR A 42 3.56 -6.76 1.97
N ALA A 43 2.40 -6.19 1.61
CA ALA A 43 1.79 -5.08 2.33
C ALA A 43 0.36 -5.42 2.73
N ILE A 44 -0.02 -5.11 3.97
CA ILE A 44 -1.40 -5.31 4.47
C ILE A 44 -2.09 -3.96 4.56
N VAL A 45 -3.18 -3.81 3.80
CA VAL A 45 -3.90 -2.55 3.66
C VAL A 45 -5.32 -2.70 4.22
N PRO A 46 -5.75 -1.89 5.20
CA PRO A 46 -7.13 -1.86 5.64
C PRO A 46 -8.01 -1.15 4.59
N ALA A 47 -9.07 -1.81 4.14
CA ALA A 47 -10.06 -1.33 3.20
C ALA A 47 -11.05 -0.36 3.85
N HIS A 48 -10.53 0.73 4.43
CA HIS A 48 -11.31 1.77 5.11
C HIS A 48 -11.51 2.98 4.19
N ARG A 49 -12.52 3.80 4.51
CA ARG A 49 -12.78 5.06 3.79
C ARG A 49 -11.61 6.03 3.89
N GLU A 50 -10.86 5.95 4.98
CA GLU A 50 -9.69 6.77 5.24
C GLU A 50 -8.62 5.94 5.96
N ILE A 51 -7.39 5.97 5.45
CA ILE A 51 -6.23 5.32 6.05
C ILE A 51 -5.41 6.41 6.74
N ALA A 52 -5.28 6.29 8.07
CA ALA A 52 -4.50 7.20 8.87
C ALA A 52 -3.04 7.26 8.40
N VAL A 53 -2.41 8.43 8.53
CA VAL A 53 -1.04 8.69 8.06
C VAL A 53 -0.03 7.69 8.62
N GLY A 54 -0.15 7.32 9.90
CA GLY A 54 0.71 6.32 10.53
C GLY A 54 0.57 4.94 9.89
N THR A 55 -0.66 4.53 9.59
CA THR A 55 -0.97 3.28 8.88
C THR A 55 -0.43 3.32 7.46
N LEU A 56 -0.61 4.43 6.74
CA LEU A 56 -0.05 4.62 5.40
C LEU A 56 1.48 4.49 5.42
N ARG A 57 2.18 5.13 6.36
CA ARG A 57 3.63 4.98 6.53
C ARG A 57 4.04 3.53 6.79
N SER A 58 3.27 2.79 7.59
CA SER A 58 3.53 1.37 7.83
C SER A 58 3.35 0.52 6.57
N ILE A 59 2.33 0.80 5.76
CA ILE A 59 2.09 0.15 4.47
C ILE A 59 3.27 0.42 3.52
N LEU A 60 3.71 1.67 3.40
CA LEU A 60 4.83 2.03 2.53
C LEU A 60 6.14 1.36 2.97
N ARG A 61 6.39 1.27 4.28
CA ARG A 61 7.54 0.53 4.82
C ARG A 61 7.49 -0.96 4.48
N GLN A 62 6.31 -1.58 4.60
CA GLN A 62 6.11 -2.98 4.21
C GLN A 62 6.29 -3.21 2.70
N ALA A 63 5.78 -2.27 1.89
CA ALA A 63 5.88 -2.29 0.45
C ALA A 63 7.30 -1.96 -0.06
N GLY A 64 8.15 -1.37 0.77
CA GLY A 64 9.48 -0.90 0.35
C GLY A 64 9.42 0.27 -0.64
N ILE A 65 8.40 1.13 -0.53
CA ILE A 65 8.18 2.29 -1.40
C ILE A 65 8.41 3.56 -0.56
N THR A 66 9.15 4.54 -1.10
CA THR A 66 9.30 5.82 -0.41
C THR A 66 8.00 6.63 -0.47
N SER A 67 7.81 7.58 0.45
CA SER A 67 6.64 8.46 0.38
C SER A 67 6.65 9.33 -0.89
N GLU A 68 7.82 9.66 -1.43
CA GLU A 68 7.94 10.45 -2.65
C GLU A 68 7.52 9.65 -3.89
N ASP A 69 8.10 8.44 -4.06
CA ASP A 69 7.71 7.55 -5.16
C ASP A 69 6.21 7.26 -5.14
N PHE A 70 5.67 6.98 -3.94
CA PHE A 70 4.26 6.71 -3.78
C PHE A 70 3.37 7.90 -4.19
N MET A 71 3.80 9.14 -3.93
CA MET A 71 3.03 10.32 -4.31
C MET A 71 3.07 10.58 -5.82
N ASN A 72 4.13 10.13 -6.51
CA ASN A 72 4.31 10.29 -7.95
C ASN A 72 3.61 9.21 -8.82
N LEU A 73 2.98 8.21 -8.20
CA LEU A 73 2.15 7.17 -8.85
C LEU A 73 0.69 7.60 -9.06
#